data_AF-A0A928SXZ8-F1
#
_entry.id   AF-A0A928SXZ8-F1
#
_cell.length_a   1.000
_cell.length_b   1.000
_cell.length_c   1.000
_cell.angle_alpha   90.00
_cell.angle_beta   90.00
_cell.angle_gamma   90.00
#
_symmetry.space_group_name_H-M   'P 1'
#
loop_
_entity.id
_entity.type
_entity.pdbx_description
1 polymer ?
#
loop_
_entity_poly.entity_id
_entity_poly.type
_entity_poly.pdbx_seq_one_letter_code
_entity_poly.pdbx_strand_id
1 'polypeptide(L)'
;MLQVERCRSCGGEIRVDGGDVVVLCPFCGHRRYVEEKDRAARAGAANAAELEREATLALGAAIQLEARARARTGALIAGAIVATPAFLGAIVVTYAASALEPLWVGVAHAVVVLFGALGLAAGGVAALVLFLPSRIEARIRRRLAEVEAEVARRPRGGRCPSCGGSVPPGATAAIFDCPFCRAPLCFAHGALIAWSADARARAERWKRRALDEDLAASLWPWTTWVAFTVLLVAGASAFHSLGELASQL
;
A
#
# COMPACT_ATOMS: atom_id res chain seq x y z
N MET A 1 35.75 -27.45 17.15
CA MET A 1 36.05 -28.81 17.64
C MET A 1 35.29 -29.78 16.75
N LEU A 2 35.97 -30.74 16.14
CA LEU A 2 35.34 -31.80 15.34
C LEU A 2 34.79 -32.86 16.29
N GLN A 3 33.48 -33.10 16.28
CA GLN A 3 32.89 -34.23 16.99
C GLN A 3 32.86 -35.45 16.06
N VAL A 4 33.36 -36.58 16.55
CA VAL A 4 33.35 -37.85 15.82
C VAL A 4 32.21 -38.71 16.37
N GLU A 5 31.26 -39.06 15.52
CA GLU A 5 30.13 -39.92 15.89
C GLU A 5 30.01 -41.12 14.94
N ARG A 6 29.43 -42.23 15.38
CA ARG A 6 29.21 -43.42 14.53
C ARG A 6 27.87 -43.36 13.80
N CYS A 7 27.87 -43.78 12.55
CA CYS A 7 26.66 -43.95 11.75
C CYS A 7 25.79 -45.07 12.34
N ARG A 8 24.51 -44.79 12.63
CA ARG A 8 23.56 -45.83 13.08
C ARG A 8 23.24 -46.88 12.03
N SER A 9 23.42 -46.56 10.74
CA SER A 9 23.06 -47.46 9.64
C SER A 9 24.17 -48.44 9.27
N CYS A 10 25.43 -48.01 9.29
CA CYS A 10 26.57 -48.84 8.86
C CYS A 10 27.73 -48.90 9.86
N GLY A 11 27.63 -48.22 11.00
CA GLY A 11 28.67 -48.17 12.03
C GLY A 11 29.87 -47.27 11.71
N GLY A 12 30.01 -46.79 10.47
CA GLY A 12 31.14 -45.96 10.03
C GLY A 12 31.26 -44.63 10.76
N GLU A 13 32.49 -44.17 10.99
CA GLU A 13 32.74 -42.88 11.65
C GLU A 13 32.35 -41.70 10.76
N ILE A 14 31.66 -40.74 11.36
CA ILE A 14 31.21 -39.51 10.72
C ILE A 14 31.87 -38.37 11.50
N ARG A 15 32.63 -37.54 10.79
CA ARG A 15 33.14 -36.28 11.34
C ARG A 15 32.07 -35.22 11.14
N VAL A 16 31.53 -34.72 12.25
CA VAL A 16 30.54 -33.64 12.25
C VAL A 16 31.28 -32.33 12.47
N ASP A 17 31.28 -31.48 11.45
CA ASP A 17 31.76 -30.12 11.59
C ASP A 17 30.74 -29.24 12.30
N GLY A 18 31.25 -28.28 13.09
CA GLY A 18 30.43 -27.37 13.91
C GLY A 18 29.40 -26.55 13.11
N GLY A 19 29.52 -26.47 11.77
CA GLY A 19 28.60 -25.74 10.90
C GLY A 19 27.46 -26.57 10.27
N ASP A 20 27.61 -27.89 10.12
CA ASP A 20 26.67 -28.69 9.30
C ASP A 20 25.39 -29.10 10.04
N VAL A 21 24.22 -28.78 9.46
CA VAL A 21 22.88 -29.19 9.97
C VAL A 21 22.54 -30.62 9.55
N VAL A 22 23.06 -31.06 8.40
CA VAL A 22 22.89 -32.40 7.85
C VAL A 22 24.25 -32.96 7.51
N VAL A 23 24.56 -34.14 8.04
CA VAL A 23 25.80 -34.85 7.71
C VAL A 23 25.46 -36.14 6.98
N LEU A 24 26.12 -36.34 5.85
CA LEU A 24 26.05 -37.57 5.07
C LEU A 24 27.13 -38.53 5.56
N CYS A 25 26.74 -39.76 5.87
CA CYS A 25 27.73 -40.80 6.11
C CYS A 25 28.49 -41.09 4.81
N PRO A 26 29.83 -40.95 4.77
CA PRO A 26 30.60 -41.17 3.55
C PRO A 26 30.62 -42.64 3.11
N PHE A 27 30.30 -43.56 4.02
CA PHE A 27 30.36 -45.00 3.77
C PHE A 27 29.06 -45.56 3.15
N CYS A 28 27.90 -45.16 3.67
CA CYS A 28 26.60 -45.71 3.23
C CYS A 28 25.65 -44.67 2.64
N GLY A 29 26.02 -43.38 2.63
CA GLY A 29 25.16 -42.30 2.16
C GLY A 29 23.96 -41.99 3.07
N HIS A 30 23.86 -42.61 4.24
CA HIS A 30 22.77 -42.34 5.19
C HIS A 30 22.87 -40.90 5.73
N ARG A 31 21.76 -40.17 5.68
CA ARG A 31 21.67 -38.78 6.15
C ARG A 31 21.29 -38.75 7.61
N ARG A 32 22.03 -37.98 8.42
CA ARG A 32 21.69 -37.74 9.81
C ARG A 32 21.54 -36.24 10.05
N TYR A 33 20.47 -35.88 10.74
CA TYR A 33 20.24 -34.53 11.24
C TYR A 33 20.86 -34.40 12.62
N VAL A 34 21.61 -33.32 12.85
CA VAL A 34 22.17 -33.01 14.16
C VAL A 34 21.04 -32.38 14.99
N GLU A 35 20.44 -33.14 15.91
CA GLU A 35 19.23 -32.75 16.67
C GLU A 35 19.36 -31.36 17.34
N GLU A 36 20.53 -31.04 17.87
CA GLU A 36 20.77 -29.76 18.54
C GLU A 36 20.69 -28.56 17.57
N LYS A 37 21.25 -28.71 16.36
CA LYS A 37 21.18 -27.66 15.34
C LYS A 37 19.80 -27.58 14.68
N ASP A 38 19.11 -28.70 14.50
CA ASP A 38 17.72 -28.68 14.04
C ASP A 38 16.81 -27.99 15.07
N ARG A 39 17.03 -28.23 16.37
CA ARG A 39 16.34 -27.52 17.45
C ARG A 39 16.65 -26.02 17.44
N ALA A 40 17.91 -25.63 17.26
CA ALA A 40 18.32 -24.23 17.14
C ALA A 40 17.74 -23.55 15.90
N ALA A 41 17.70 -24.23 14.75
CA ALA A 41 17.11 -23.72 13.53
C ALA A 41 15.59 -23.53 13.66
N ARG A 42 14.88 -24.45 14.32
CA ARG A 42 13.45 -24.32 14.62
C ARG A 42 13.17 -23.19 15.59
N ALA A 43 14.01 -23.02 16.62
CA ALA A 43 13.91 -21.89 17.53
C ALA A 43 14.16 -20.55 16.82
N GLY A 44 15.14 -20.48 15.93
CA GLY A 44 15.41 -19.31 15.09
C GLY A 44 14.22 -18.97 14.17
N ALA A 45 13.61 -19.98 13.55
CA ALA A 45 12.42 -19.79 12.71
C ALA A 45 11.20 -19.31 13.52
N ALA A 46 11.02 -19.81 14.74
CA ALA A 46 9.95 -19.37 15.62
C ALA A 46 10.12 -17.90 16.03
N ASN A 47 11.34 -17.48 16.40
CA ASN A 47 11.64 -16.10 16.74
C ASN A 47 11.45 -15.16 15.53
N ALA A 48 11.89 -15.58 14.34
CA ALA A 48 11.69 -14.80 13.12
C ALA A 48 10.21 -14.62 12.78
N ALA A 49 9.39 -15.67 12.94
CA ALA A 49 7.95 -15.61 12.73
C ALA A 49 7.25 -14.67 13.73
N GLU A 50 7.74 -14.60 14.97
CA GLU A 50 7.20 -13.68 15.97
C GLU A 50 7.57 -12.22 15.65
N LEU A 51 8.82 -11.96 15.29
CA LEU A 51 9.28 -10.65 14.81
C LEU A 51 8.47 -10.15 13.60
N GLU A 52 8.15 -11.05 12.65
CA GLU A 52 7.33 -10.70 11.48
C GLU A 52 5.88 -10.36 11.87
N ARG A 53 5.31 -11.06 12.86
CA ARG A 53 3.99 -10.73 13.40
C ARG A 53 3.98 -9.37 14.08
N GLU A 54 4.98 -9.09 14.93
CA GLU A 54 5.11 -7.79 15.59
C GLU A 54 5.26 -6.67 14.56
N ALA A 55 6.09 -6.86 13.53
CA ALA A 55 6.26 -5.89 12.45
C ALA A 55 4.97 -5.65 11.66
N THR A 56 4.19 -6.71 11.39
CA THR A 56 2.91 -6.61 10.68
C THR A 56 1.86 -5.86 11.51
N LEU A 57 1.80 -6.13 12.82
CA LEU A 57 0.92 -5.42 13.74
C LEU A 57 1.32 -3.94 13.88
N ALA A 58 2.62 -3.64 13.97
CA ALA A 58 3.13 -2.28 14.03
C ALA A 58 2.83 -1.49 12.75
N LEU A 59 3.01 -2.11 11.58
CA LEU A 59 2.68 -1.50 10.29
C LEU A 59 1.17 -1.23 10.18
N GLY A 60 0.33 -2.19 10.60
CA GLY A 60 -1.13 -2.01 10.63
C GLY A 60 -1.55 -0.84 11.52
N ALA A 61 -0.93 -0.70 12.70
CA ALA A 61 -1.18 0.44 13.60
C ALA A 61 -0.74 1.78 12.99
N ALA A 62 0.41 1.83 12.33
CA ALA A 62 0.91 3.03 11.66
C ALA A 62 -0.03 3.49 10.54
N ILE A 63 -0.50 2.57 9.69
CA ILE A 63 -1.47 2.87 8.63
C ILE A 63 -2.78 3.44 9.21
N GLN A 64 -3.27 2.88 10.32
CA GLN A 64 -4.48 3.39 10.98
C GLN A 64 -4.29 4.79 11.55
N LEU A 65 -3.12 5.09 12.14
CA LEU A 65 -2.80 6.43 12.65
C LEU A 65 -2.71 7.45 11.52
N GLU A 66 -2.07 7.11 10.40
CA GLU A 66 -2.00 7.99 9.23
C GLU A 66 -3.38 8.23 8.62
N ALA A 67 -4.22 7.20 8.52
CA ALA A 67 -5.60 7.33 8.04
C ALA A 67 -6.42 8.28 8.92
N ARG A 68 -6.28 8.19 10.25
CA ARG A 68 -6.93 9.12 11.20
C ARG A 68 -6.39 10.54 11.06
N ALA A 69 -5.09 10.71 10.85
CA ALA A 69 -4.50 12.03 10.61
C ALA A 69 -5.07 12.65 9.34
N ARG A 70 -5.07 11.93 8.21
CA ARG A 70 -5.65 12.39 6.94
C ARG A 70 -7.14 12.72 7.05
N ALA A 71 -7.90 11.95 7.83
CA ALA A 71 -9.32 12.24 8.07
C ALA A 71 -9.52 13.59 8.81
N ARG A 72 -8.69 13.89 9.81
CA ARG A 72 -8.74 15.19 10.52
C ARG A 72 -8.34 16.34 9.61
N THR A 73 -7.24 16.21 8.87
CA THR A 73 -6.78 17.27 7.95
C THR A 73 -7.80 17.49 6.83
N GLY A 74 -8.41 16.43 6.30
CA GLY A 74 -9.47 16.50 5.30
C GLY A 74 -10.71 17.25 5.81
N ALA A 75 -11.13 17.02 7.05
CA ALA A 75 -12.25 17.74 7.66
C ALA A 75 -11.96 19.24 7.82
N LEU A 76 -10.73 19.61 8.23
CA LEU A 76 -10.34 21.01 8.35
C LEU A 76 -10.29 21.73 7.01
N ILE A 77 -9.71 21.09 5.98
CA ILE A 77 -9.64 21.65 4.62
C ILE A 77 -11.05 21.80 4.04
N ALA A 78 -11.91 20.79 4.20
CA ALA A 78 -13.31 20.86 3.77
C ALA A 78 -14.06 22.00 4.46
N GLY A 79 -13.88 22.17 5.78
CA GLY A 79 -14.46 23.26 6.53
C GLY A 79 -14.01 24.63 6.02
N ALA A 80 -12.70 24.81 5.77
CA ALA A 80 -12.16 26.06 5.24
C ALA A 80 -12.70 26.40 3.84
N ILE A 81 -12.82 25.39 2.96
CA ILE A 81 -13.35 25.55 1.60
C ILE A 81 -14.81 26.01 1.62
N VAL A 82 -15.63 25.54 2.58
CA VAL A 82 -17.05 25.91 2.68
C VAL A 82 -17.24 27.24 3.41
N ALA A 83 -16.50 27.50 4.49
CA ALA A 83 -16.68 28.68 5.32
C ALA A 83 -16.18 29.97 4.65
N THR A 84 -15.08 29.90 3.91
CA THR A 84 -14.44 31.10 3.32
C THR A 84 -15.33 31.82 2.30
N PRO A 85 -15.97 31.15 1.32
CA PRO A 85 -16.85 31.80 0.35
C PRO A 85 -18.10 32.41 1.00
N ALA A 86 -18.67 31.73 2.01
CA ALA A 86 -19.83 32.25 2.74
C ALA A 86 -19.48 33.53 3.50
N PHE A 87 -18.32 33.56 4.15
CA PHE A 87 -17.84 34.75 4.87
C PHE A 87 -17.57 35.92 3.92
N LEU A 88 -16.91 35.67 2.77
CA LEU A 88 -16.69 36.69 1.74
C LEU A 88 -18.01 37.23 1.18
N GLY A 89 -18.98 36.36 0.88
CA GLY A 89 -20.31 36.77 0.43
C GLY A 89 -21.01 37.67 1.44
N ALA A 90 -20.94 37.33 2.74
CA ALA A 90 -21.52 38.15 3.81
C ALA A 90 -20.86 39.54 3.90
N ILE A 91 -19.54 39.63 3.75
CA ILE A 91 -18.82 40.92 3.73
C ILE A 91 -19.31 41.79 2.56
N VAL A 92 -19.42 41.22 1.35
CA VAL A 92 -19.83 41.97 0.16
C VAL A 92 -21.26 42.48 0.29
N VAL A 93 -22.19 41.65 0.80
CA VAL A 93 -23.58 42.07 1.05
C VAL A 93 -23.64 43.20 2.07
N THR A 94 -22.92 43.06 3.18
CA THR A 94 -22.93 44.07 4.26
C THR A 94 -22.39 45.40 3.75
N TYR A 95 -21.30 45.37 2.98
CA TYR A 95 -20.74 46.57 2.36
C TYR A 95 -21.73 47.20 1.36
N ALA A 96 -22.33 46.40 0.47
CA ALA A 96 -23.25 46.89 -0.55
C ALA A 96 -24.52 47.53 0.05
N ALA A 97 -25.06 46.94 1.13
CA ALA A 97 -26.21 47.48 1.85
C ALA A 97 -25.93 48.83 2.51
N SER A 98 -24.67 49.10 2.89
CA SER A 98 -24.28 50.33 3.57
C SER A 98 -24.00 51.51 2.64
N ALA A 99 -23.75 51.28 1.34
CA ALA A 99 -23.04 52.24 0.52
C ALA A 99 -23.73 52.68 -0.79
N LEU A 100 -24.85 52.08 -1.25
CA LEU A 100 -25.18 52.14 -2.68
C LEU A 100 -26.66 52.41 -3.07
N GLU A 101 -26.79 53.15 -4.18
CA GLU A 101 -28.00 53.45 -4.98
C GLU A 101 -28.67 52.20 -5.60
N PRO A 102 -29.95 52.27 -6.03
CA PRO A 102 -30.78 51.11 -6.43
C PRO A 102 -30.18 50.15 -7.48
N LEU A 103 -29.28 50.61 -8.36
CA LEU A 103 -28.59 49.76 -9.34
C LEU A 103 -27.69 48.68 -8.70
N TRP A 104 -27.15 48.96 -7.51
CA TRP A 104 -26.24 48.04 -6.81
C TRP A 104 -26.95 46.93 -6.06
N VAL A 105 -28.26 47.05 -5.81
CA VAL A 105 -29.06 45.97 -5.22
C VAL A 105 -29.09 44.74 -6.14
N GLY A 106 -29.12 44.96 -7.46
CA GLY A 106 -29.03 43.89 -8.46
C GLY A 106 -27.68 43.20 -8.47
N VAL A 107 -26.59 43.99 -8.40
CA VAL A 107 -25.22 43.46 -8.31
C VAL A 107 -25.02 42.66 -7.01
N ALA A 108 -25.48 43.19 -5.88
CA ALA A 108 -25.42 42.49 -4.60
C ALA A 108 -26.17 41.15 -4.63
N HIS A 109 -27.37 41.11 -5.22
CA HIS A 109 -28.12 39.87 -5.43
C HIS A 109 -27.37 38.86 -6.31
N ALA A 110 -26.82 39.30 -7.44
CA ALA A 110 -26.06 38.43 -8.34
C ALA A 110 -24.83 37.83 -7.63
N VAL A 111 -24.13 38.63 -6.83
CA VAL A 111 -23.00 38.17 -6.01
C VAL A 111 -23.43 37.13 -4.99
N VAL A 112 -24.52 37.36 -4.24
CA VAL A 112 -25.05 36.38 -3.27
C VAL A 112 -25.38 35.06 -3.92
N VAL A 113 -26.09 35.09 -5.05
CA VAL A 113 -26.46 33.88 -5.79
C VAL A 113 -25.21 33.13 -6.27
N LEU A 114 -24.22 33.83 -6.79
CA LEU A 114 -22.96 33.23 -7.25
C LEU A 114 -22.19 32.56 -6.09
N PHE A 115 -22.02 33.26 -4.96
CA PHE A 115 -21.34 32.70 -3.79
C PHE A 115 -22.12 31.54 -3.15
N GLY A 116 -23.46 31.60 -3.15
CA GLY A 116 -24.31 30.51 -2.72
C GLY A 116 -24.14 29.26 -3.60
N ALA A 117 -24.12 29.44 -4.93
CA ALA A 117 -23.88 28.36 -5.88
C ALA A 117 -22.48 27.75 -5.73
N LEU A 118 -21.45 28.58 -5.55
CA LEU A 118 -20.09 28.12 -5.26
C LEU A 118 -20.00 27.35 -3.94
N GLY A 119 -20.68 27.83 -2.89
CA GLY A 119 -20.76 27.15 -1.60
C GLY A 119 -21.42 25.76 -1.69
N LEU A 120 -22.51 25.64 -2.46
CA LEU A 120 -23.17 24.36 -2.71
C LEU A 120 -22.30 23.40 -3.54
N ALA A 121 -21.65 23.90 -4.59
CA ALA A 121 -20.73 23.09 -5.39
C ALA A 121 -19.54 22.59 -4.56
N ALA A 122 -18.94 23.49 -3.76
CA ALA A 122 -17.86 23.15 -2.85
C ALA A 122 -18.29 22.15 -1.76
N GLY A 123 -19.49 22.33 -1.20
CA GLY A 123 -20.09 21.38 -0.27
C GLY A 123 -20.34 20.01 -0.91
N GLY A 124 -20.78 19.97 -2.17
CA GLY A 124 -20.95 18.74 -2.94
C GLY A 124 -19.62 18.01 -3.17
N VAL A 125 -18.56 18.73 -3.55
CA VAL A 125 -17.20 18.16 -3.68
C VAL A 125 -16.67 17.68 -2.35
N ALA A 126 -16.83 18.45 -1.27
CA ALA A 126 -16.42 18.04 0.07
C ALA A 126 -17.16 16.78 0.53
N ALA A 127 -18.48 16.70 0.33
CA ALA A 127 -19.26 15.51 0.61
C ALA A 127 -18.76 14.32 -0.22
N LEU A 128 -18.45 14.52 -1.50
CA LEU A 128 -17.92 13.48 -2.37
C LEU A 128 -16.55 12.97 -1.85
N VAL A 129 -15.65 13.88 -1.48
CA VAL A 129 -14.31 13.58 -0.95
C VAL A 129 -14.38 12.92 0.43
N LEU A 130 -15.37 13.24 1.27
CA LEU A 130 -15.55 12.63 2.58
C LEU A 130 -16.29 11.29 2.50
N PHE A 131 -17.22 11.10 1.56
CA PHE A 131 -17.99 9.86 1.43
C PHE A 131 -17.33 8.81 0.53
N LEU A 132 -16.58 9.16 -0.52
CA LEU A 132 -15.82 8.19 -1.31
C LEU A 132 -14.87 7.31 -0.49
N PRO A 133 -14.06 7.85 0.44
CA PRO A 133 -13.11 7.05 1.19
C PRO A 133 -13.82 6.01 2.06
N SER A 134 -15.04 6.26 2.56
CA SER A 134 -15.79 5.24 3.30
C SER A 134 -16.10 3.99 2.46
N ARG A 135 -16.43 4.18 1.16
CA ARG A 135 -16.70 3.06 0.24
C ARG A 135 -15.42 2.38 -0.23
N ILE A 136 -14.38 3.17 -0.48
CA ILE A 136 -13.05 2.65 -0.85
C ILE A 136 -12.47 1.85 0.31
N GLU A 137 -12.56 2.35 1.53
CA GLU A 137 -12.07 1.67 2.73
C GLU A 137 -12.81 0.36 2.98
N ALA A 138 -14.14 0.34 2.83
CA ALA A 138 -14.91 -0.91 2.91
C ALA A 138 -14.48 -1.93 1.84
N ARG A 139 -14.18 -1.47 0.62
CA ARG A 139 -13.68 -2.32 -0.47
C ARG A 139 -12.26 -2.83 -0.21
N ILE A 140 -11.37 -1.97 0.29
CA ILE A 140 -10.00 -2.34 0.66
C ILE A 140 -10.02 -3.35 1.79
N ARG A 141 -10.81 -3.12 2.86
CA ARG A 141 -10.96 -4.09 3.97
C ARG A 141 -11.45 -5.44 3.49
N ARG A 142 -12.45 -5.48 2.59
CA ARG A 142 -12.91 -6.74 1.98
C ARG A 142 -11.78 -7.45 1.22
N ARG A 143 -11.06 -6.75 0.36
CA ARG A 143 -9.94 -7.35 -0.39
C ARG A 143 -8.80 -7.80 0.50
N LEU A 144 -8.49 -7.05 1.55
CA LEU A 144 -7.46 -7.43 2.53
C LEU A 144 -7.88 -8.72 3.25
N ALA A 145 -9.12 -8.80 3.72
CA ALA A 145 -9.66 -10.00 4.36
C ALA A 145 -9.69 -11.21 3.41
N GLU A 146 -10.00 -11.01 2.14
CA GLU A 146 -9.92 -12.07 1.12
C GLU A 146 -8.48 -12.56 0.92
N VAL A 147 -7.51 -11.65 0.86
CA VAL A 147 -6.08 -11.99 0.74
C VAL A 147 -5.59 -12.71 2.00
N GLU A 148 -5.93 -12.22 3.19
CA GLU A 148 -5.60 -12.88 4.46
C GLU A 148 -6.20 -14.27 4.56
N ALA A 149 -7.47 -14.44 4.18
CA ALA A 149 -8.12 -15.75 4.13
C ALA A 149 -7.45 -16.70 3.13
N GLU A 150 -7.02 -16.18 1.98
CA GLU A 150 -6.31 -16.96 0.97
C GLU A 150 -4.91 -17.37 1.44
N VAL A 151 -4.18 -16.45 2.09
CA VAL A 151 -2.88 -16.74 2.72
C VAL A 151 -3.04 -17.77 3.85
N ALA A 152 -4.11 -17.68 4.65
CA ALA A 152 -4.40 -18.63 5.70
C ALA A 152 -4.73 -20.04 5.16
N ARG A 153 -5.36 -20.13 3.98
CA ARG A 153 -5.66 -21.41 3.31
C ARG A 153 -4.46 -22.03 2.61
N ARG A 154 -3.39 -21.26 2.32
CA ARG A 154 -2.20 -21.82 1.67
C ARG A 154 -1.47 -22.77 2.62
N PRO A 155 -1.15 -24.00 2.16
CA PRO A 155 -0.43 -24.96 2.99
C PRO A 155 0.95 -24.37 3.36
N ARG A 156 1.22 -24.30 4.66
CA ARG A 156 2.50 -23.84 5.23
C ARG A 156 3.57 -24.93 5.06
N GLY A 157 4.02 -25.12 3.83
CA GLY A 157 5.03 -26.11 3.49
C GLY A 157 4.85 -26.62 2.07
N GLY A 158 5.96 -26.82 1.37
CA GLY A 158 5.98 -27.37 0.02
C GLY A 158 6.93 -28.55 -0.08
N ARG A 159 6.69 -29.44 -1.05
CA ARG A 159 7.69 -30.41 -1.46
C ARG A 159 8.60 -29.76 -2.50
N CYS A 160 9.90 -29.96 -2.37
CA CYS A 160 10.85 -29.52 -3.40
C CYS A 160 10.47 -30.19 -4.74
N PRO A 161 10.30 -29.43 -5.84
CA PRO A 161 9.94 -30.01 -7.13
C PRO A 161 11.04 -30.88 -7.73
N SER A 162 12.31 -30.65 -7.37
CA SER A 162 13.42 -31.48 -7.86
C SER A 162 13.57 -32.81 -7.12
N CYS A 163 13.34 -32.86 -5.80
CA CYS A 163 13.66 -34.05 -5.01
C CYS A 163 12.54 -34.54 -4.09
N GLY A 164 11.38 -33.88 -4.08
CA GLY A 164 10.23 -34.23 -3.24
C GLY A 164 10.38 -33.95 -1.74
N GLY A 165 11.54 -33.45 -1.28
CA GLY A 165 11.82 -33.20 0.14
C GLY A 165 10.91 -32.13 0.74
N SER A 166 10.46 -32.33 1.99
CA SER A 166 9.59 -31.36 2.68
C SER A 166 10.39 -30.14 3.10
N VAL A 167 10.12 -29.00 2.48
CA VAL A 167 10.77 -27.73 2.78
C VAL A 167 9.91 -27.00 3.81
N PRO A 168 10.46 -26.70 5.00
CA PRO A 168 9.73 -25.94 6.00
C PRO A 168 9.41 -24.54 5.46
N PRO A 169 8.26 -23.95 5.82
CA PRO A 169 7.92 -22.58 5.42
C PRO A 169 8.99 -21.61 5.95
N GLY A 170 9.74 -20.98 5.04
CA GLY A 170 10.62 -19.87 5.36
C GLY A 170 9.80 -18.58 5.49
N ALA A 171 10.06 -17.81 6.56
CA ALA A 171 9.23 -16.67 6.98
C ALA A 171 9.13 -15.55 5.93
N THR A 172 10.17 -15.31 5.13
CA THR A 172 10.19 -14.17 4.20
C THR A 172 10.71 -14.58 2.84
N ALA A 173 10.35 -13.84 1.79
CA ALA A 173 10.76 -14.12 0.43
C ALA A 173 12.29 -14.28 0.36
N ALA A 174 12.75 -15.52 0.30
CA ALA A 174 14.14 -15.88 0.45
C ALA A 174 14.50 -16.84 -0.66
N ILE A 175 15.61 -16.51 -1.31
CA ILE A 175 16.36 -17.43 -2.12
C ILE A 175 17.10 -18.36 -1.15
N PHE A 176 16.83 -19.65 -1.24
CA PHE A 176 17.58 -20.63 -0.48
C PHE A 176 17.75 -21.90 -1.29
N ASP A 177 18.86 -22.58 -1.09
CA ASP A 177 19.07 -23.89 -1.67
C ASP A 177 18.25 -24.92 -0.90
N CYS A 178 17.58 -25.81 -1.63
CA CYS A 178 16.88 -26.94 -1.03
C CYS A 178 17.84 -27.70 -0.09
N PRO A 179 17.53 -27.89 1.20
CA PRO A 179 18.44 -28.56 2.13
C PRO A 179 18.71 -30.02 1.75
N PHE A 180 17.91 -30.60 0.86
CA PHE A 180 18.02 -31.99 0.41
C PHE A 180 18.85 -32.16 -0.86
N CYS A 181 18.58 -31.38 -1.91
CA CYS A 181 19.21 -31.54 -3.23
C CYS A 181 20.02 -30.32 -3.68
N ARG A 182 20.05 -29.26 -2.88
CA ARG A 182 20.68 -27.97 -3.20
C ARG A 182 20.14 -27.28 -4.46
N ALA A 183 18.99 -27.72 -4.98
CA ALA A 183 18.32 -26.98 -6.04
C ALA A 183 17.94 -25.58 -5.51
N PRO A 184 18.23 -24.50 -6.24
CA PRO A 184 17.89 -23.16 -5.80
C PRO A 184 16.36 -23.02 -5.79
N LEU A 185 15.81 -22.72 -4.62
CA LEU A 185 14.38 -22.51 -4.41
C LEU A 185 14.12 -21.03 -4.12
N CYS A 186 13.02 -20.54 -4.67
CA CYS A 186 12.50 -19.22 -4.33
C CYS A 186 11.16 -19.44 -3.63
N PHE A 187 11.12 -19.12 -2.34
CA PHE A 187 9.85 -19.00 -1.64
C PHE A 187 9.39 -17.55 -1.78
N ALA A 188 8.21 -17.34 -2.35
CA ALA A 188 7.61 -16.02 -2.40
C ALA A 188 6.12 -16.16 -2.04
N HIS A 189 5.67 -15.37 -1.06
CA HIS A 189 4.27 -15.31 -0.62
C HIS A 189 3.65 -16.67 -0.25
N GLY A 190 4.39 -17.49 0.51
CA GLY A 190 3.88 -18.78 0.99
C GLY A 190 3.76 -19.88 -0.08
N ALA A 191 4.23 -19.62 -1.31
CA ALA A 191 4.29 -20.61 -2.37
C ALA A 191 5.76 -20.97 -2.68
N LEU A 192 6.02 -22.27 -2.78
CA LEU A 192 7.30 -22.81 -3.21
C LEU A 192 7.31 -22.78 -4.74
N ILE A 193 7.93 -21.75 -5.32
CA ILE A 193 8.00 -21.59 -6.77
C ILE A 193 9.30 -22.26 -7.22
N ALA A 194 9.20 -23.25 -8.12
CA ALA A 194 10.38 -23.74 -8.81
C ALA A 194 11.07 -22.55 -9.48
N TRP A 195 12.36 -22.35 -9.19
CA TRP A 195 13.12 -21.26 -9.81
C TRP A 195 13.33 -21.61 -11.29
N SER A 196 12.39 -21.22 -12.15
CA SER A 196 12.61 -21.23 -13.59
C SER A 196 13.55 -20.07 -13.94
N ALA A 197 14.39 -20.22 -14.95
CA ALA A 197 15.31 -19.18 -15.41
C ALA A 197 14.63 -17.80 -15.64
N ASP A 198 13.32 -17.81 -15.90
CA ASP A 198 12.47 -16.63 -16.09
C ASP A 198 12.00 -15.89 -14.82
N ALA A 199 12.32 -16.37 -13.62
CA ALA A 199 11.84 -15.75 -12.37
C ALA A 199 12.33 -14.30 -12.22
N ARG A 200 13.58 -14.03 -12.60
CA ARG A 200 14.17 -12.67 -12.54
C ARG A 200 13.47 -11.72 -13.51
N ALA A 201 13.23 -12.17 -14.74
CA ALA A 201 12.50 -11.40 -15.75
C ALA A 201 11.04 -11.13 -15.32
N ARG A 202 10.37 -12.07 -14.63
CA ARG A 202 9.03 -11.85 -14.07
C ARG A 202 9.02 -10.84 -12.91
N ALA A 203 9.99 -10.92 -12.00
CA ALA A 203 10.12 -9.97 -10.90
C ALA A 203 10.37 -8.53 -11.41
N GLU A 204 11.22 -8.38 -12.42
CA GLU A 204 11.47 -7.08 -13.06
C GLU A 204 10.25 -6.54 -13.81
N ARG A 205 9.48 -7.41 -14.49
CA ARG A 205 8.20 -7.01 -15.12
C ARG A 205 7.16 -6.56 -14.10
N TRP A 206 7.12 -7.19 -12.94
CA TRP A 206 6.22 -6.80 -11.85
C TRP A 206 6.63 -5.47 -11.23
N LYS A 207 7.93 -5.27 -10.94
CA LYS A 207 8.47 -3.99 -10.45
C LYS A 207 8.16 -2.82 -11.38
N ARG A 208 8.33 -3.00 -12.70
CA ARG A 208 8.01 -1.97 -13.69
C ARG A 208 6.52 -1.60 -13.67
N ARG A 209 5.64 -2.60 -13.67
CA ARG A 209 4.19 -2.36 -13.59
C ARG A 209 3.77 -1.61 -12.32
N ALA A 210 4.34 -1.98 -11.17
CA ALA A 210 4.04 -1.29 -9.90
C ALA A 210 4.46 0.18 -9.94
N LEU A 211 5.64 0.48 -10.51
CA LEU A 211 6.12 1.86 -10.70
C LEU A 211 5.24 2.65 -11.68
N ASP A 212 4.81 2.04 -12.79
CA ASP A 212 3.93 2.67 -13.77
C ASP A 212 2.55 3.00 -13.18
N GLU A 213 2.00 2.11 -12.36
CA GLU A 213 0.73 2.32 -11.65
C GLU A 213 0.83 3.45 -10.60
N ASP A 214 1.92 3.51 -9.83
CA ASP A 214 2.16 4.57 -8.85
C ASP A 214 2.36 5.94 -9.53
N LEU A 215 3.11 5.97 -10.64
CA LEU A 215 3.27 7.18 -11.46
C LEU A 215 1.92 7.66 -12.00
N ALA A 216 1.10 6.75 -12.55
CA ALA A 216 -0.23 7.09 -13.04
C ALA A 216 -1.15 7.62 -11.92
N ALA A 217 -1.11 7.01 -10.73
CA ALA A 217 -1.87 7.46 -9.57
C ALA A 217 -1.41 8.84 -9.05
N SER A 218 -0.10 9.13 -9.11
CA SER A 218 0.47 10.41 -8.68
C SER A 218 0.16 11.57 -9.64
N LEU A 219 -0.06 11.29 -10.92
CA LEU A 219 -0.33 12.29 -11.96
C LEU A 219 -1.81 12.68 -12.06
N TRP A 220 -2.73 11.84 -11.58
CA TRP A 220 -4.17 12.09 -11.66
C TRP A 220 -4.66 13.34 -10.89
N PRO A 221 -4.16 13.66 -9.67
CA PRO A 221 -4.51 14.90 -8.98
C PRO A 221 -4.02 16.14 -9.72
N TRP A 222 -2.86 16.08 -10.38
CA TRP A 222 -2.28 17.23 -11.07
C TRP A 222 -3.02 17.58 -12.35
N THR A 223 -3.41 16.58 -13.15
CA THR A 223 -4.15 16.83 -14.40
C THR A 223 -5.54 17.42 -14.14
N THR A 224 -6.22 16.97 -13.10
CA THR A 224 -7.52 17.52 -12.67
C THR A 224 -7.40 18.94 -12.12
N TRP A 225 -6.37 19.24 -11.34
CA TRP A 225 -6.12 20.59 -10.81
C TRP A 225 -5.76 21.60 -11.91
N VAL A 226 -4.91 21.20 -12.87
CA VAL A 226 -4.55 22.03 -14.03
C VAL A 226 -5.79 22.31 -14.89
N ALA A 227 -6.61 21.29 -15.19
CA ALA A 227 -7.84 21.49 -15.96
C ALA A 227 -8.82 22.46 -15.26
N PHE A 228 -8.99 22.32 -13.94
CA PHE A 228 -9.82 23.23 -13.15
C PHE A 228 -9.29 24.67 -13.20
N THR A 229 -7.98 24.87 -13.07
CA THR A 229 -7.36 26.20 -13.11
C THR A 229 -7.55 26.86 -14.47
N VAL A 230 -7.37 26.11 -15.56
CA VAL A 230 -7.59 26.60 -16.93
C VAL A 230 -9.04 27.04 -17.13
N LEU A 231 -10.01 26.25 -16.67
CA LEU A 231 -11.43 26.60 -16.74
C LEU A 231 -11.76 27.87 -15.94
N LEU A 232 -11.16 28.03 -14.76
CA LEU A 232 -11.40 29.19 -13.89
C LEU A 232 -10.85 30.48 -14.51
N VAL A 233 -9.64 30.42 -15.12
CA VAL A 233 -9.06 31.55 -15.85
C VAL A 233 -9.89 31.88 -17.10
N ALA A 234 -10.31 30.88 -17.88
CA ALA A 234 -11.15 31.10 -19.06
C ALA A 234 -12.50 31.75 -18.70
N GLY A 235 -13.12 31.32 -17.60
CA GLY A 235 -14.36 31.91 -17.09
C GLY A 235 -14.20 33.36 -16.64
N ALA A 236 -13.09 33.70 -15.98
CA ALA A 236 -12.80 35.07 -15.55
C ALA A 236 -12.61 36.02 -16.74
N SER A 237 -11.90 35.56 -17.79
CA SER A 237 -11.72 36.32 -19.02
C SER A 237 -13.04 36.62 -19.73
N ALA A 238 -13.93 35.62 -19.83
CA ALA A 238 -15.25 35.80 -20.44
C ALA A 238 -16.10 36.82 -19.66
N PHE A 239 -16.01 36.82 -18.33
CA PHE A 239 -16.72 37.77 -17.48
C PHE A 239 -16.22 39.21 -17.68
N HIS A 240 -14.91 39.40 -17.84
CA HIS A 240 -14.34 40.70 -18.12
C HIS A 240 -14.83 41.28 -19.45
N SER A 241 -14.85 40.45 -20.51
CA SER A 241 -15.36 40.85 -21.82
C SER A 241 -16.86 41.21 -21.82
N LEU A 242 -17.67 40.52 -21.01
CA LEU A 242 -19.08 40.86 -20.83
C LEU A 242 -19.27 42.19 -20.09
N GLY A 243 -18.40 42.51 -19.13
CA GLY A 243 -18.39 43.80 -18.45
C GLY A 243 -18.10 44.97 -19.38
N GLU A 244 -17.13 44.83 -20.29
CA GLU A 244 -16.84 45.85 -21.30
C GLU A 244 -18.03 46.06 -22.25
N LEU A 245 -18.66 44.99 -22.73
CA LEU A 245 -19.86 45.07 -23.57
C LEU A 245 -21.04 45.76 -22.87
N ALA A 246 -21.24 45.48 -21.57
CA ALA A 246 -22.29 46.12 -20.79
C ALA A 246 -22.03 47.62 -20.56
N SER A 247 -20.77 48.06 -20.52
CA SER A 247 -20.41 49.48 -20.37
C SER A 247 -20.59 50.31 -21.65
N GLN A 248 -20.72 49.64 -22.81
CA GLN A 248 -20.93 50.28 -24.11
C GLN A 248 -22.42 50.42 -24.48
N LEU A 249 -23.33 49.80 -23.71
CA LEU A 249 -24.78 49.87 -23.88
C LEU A 249 -25.39 50.88 -22.91
#